data_AF-A0A961FKV2-F1
#
_entry.id   AF-A0A961FKV2-F1
#
_cell.length_a   1.000
_cell.length_b   1.000
_cell.length_c   1.000
_cell.angle_alpha   90.00
_cell.angle_beta   90.00
_cell.angle_gamma   90.00
#
_symmetry.space_group_name_H-M   'P 1'
#
loop_
_entity.id
_entity.type
_entity.pdbx_description
1 polymer ?
#
loop_
_entity_poly.entity_id
_entity_poly.type
_entity_poly.pdbx_seq_one_letter_code
_entity_poly.pdbx_strand_id
1 'polypeptide(L)'
;MSHRETSEWAKDWGRKEPDAVVLKELQVRPVRADEMARVRSLLDDEHYLGSGREVGRTLVQVVHHHERWAALLVWGPAALRLIHREEFIGWTHRQRAERLGLVVQNRRFLVLAATRMPNLASRALALGVRHLPEHWQQAHGYAPVLAETFTDIESFEGTCYKAAGWQPCGLTKGFERHRADFYREHRRPKKLWLRVLNRNAKVILIGLDVPAAYLPGCNLQTAERALALKKPHLESLREVLRQVPDPRSDNRSWPISSLLGLICLGLLAGRKSLAAIHRYGQFLTQQQREWMGFLPKPKGQKGRRAPSYKVLYNLLGQLDPNALADALSGWLAAHHGSLPRALA
;
A
#
# COMPACT_ATOMS: atom_id res chain seq x y z
N MET A 1 -7.23 12.20 40.61
CA MET A 1 -5.81 12.61 40.62
C MET A 1 -5.57 13.39 39.32
N SER A 2 -6.11 14.60 39.22
CA SER A 2 -5.55 15.92 39.60
C SER A 2 -4.61 16.49 38.53
N HIS A 3 -5.09 17.53 37.83
CA HIS A 3 -4.42 18.43 36.88
C HIS A 3 -3.09 19.08 37.36
N ARG A 4 -2.49 18.62 38.48
CA ARG A 4 -1.25 19.17 39.04
C ARG A 4 0.01 18.42 38.63
N GLU A 5 -0.06 17.16 38.20
CA GLU A 5 1.13 16.40 37.76
C GLU A 5 1.57 16.70 36.32
N THR A 6 0.68 17.29 35.50
CA THR A 6 1.01 17.73 34.13
C THR A 6 1.91 18.98 34.09
N SER A 7 2.27 19.58 35.24
CA SER A 7 3.02 20.83 35.32
C SER A 7 4.53 20.67 35.54
N GLU A 8 5.01 19.54 36.07
CA GLU A 8 6.43 19.42 36.48
C GLU A 8 7.38 19.06 35.34
N TRP A 9 6.95 18.29 34.33
CA TRP A 9 7.79 17.89 33.21
C TRP A 9 7.92 18.96 32.11
N ALA A 10 7.06 19.98 32.13
CA ALA A 10 6.93 21.01 31.10
C ALA A 10 7.72 22.30 31.41
N LYS A 11 8.20 22.47 32.64
CA LYS A 11 8.94 23.67 33.04
C LYS A 11 10.40 23.54 32.59
N ASP A 12 10.91 24.60 31.94
CA ASP A 12 12.32 24.86 31.64
C ASP A 12 12.97 24.32 30.34
N TRP A 13 12.25 24.24 29.21
CA TRP A 13 12.93 24.25 27.91
C TRP A 13 13.50 25.64 27.57
N GLY A 14 12.73 26.70 27.80
CA GLY A 14 13.05 28.05 27.32
C GLY A 14 13.94 28.94 28.21
N ARG A 15 14.72 28.40 29.17
CA ARG A 15 15.55 29.25 30.06
C ARG A 15 16.99 28.80 30.33
N LYS A 16 17.40 27.58 29.96
CA LYS A 16 18.72 27.04 30.38
C LYS A 16 19.73 26.79 29.26
N GLU A 17 19.30 26.59 28.01
CA GLU A 17 20.21 26.25 26.90
C GLU A 17 19.79 26.91 25.57
N PRO A 18 20.75 27.29 24.69
CA PRO A 18 20.41 27.85 23.39
C PRO A 18 19.68 26.84 22.50
N ASP A 19 18.59 27.26 21.85
CA ASP A 19 17.80 26.43 20.92
C ASP A 19 18.66 25.64 19.91
N ALA A 20 19.74 26.24 19.41
CA ALA A 20 20.65 25.61 18.46
C ALA A 20 21.41 24.39 19.02
N VAL A 21 21.72 24.37 20.31
CA VAL A 21 22.38 23.24 20.99
C VAL A 21 21.37 22.10 21.11
N VAL A 22 20.20 22.42 21.66
CA VAL A 22 19.10 21.46 21.87
C VAL A 22 18.71 20.78 20.55
N LEU A 23 18.56 21.53 19.46
CA LEU A 23 18.22 20.99 18.14
C LEU A 23 19.30 20.06 17.54
N LYS A 24 20.57 20.27 17.89
CA LYS A 24 21.69 19.42 17.43
C LYS A 24 21.75 18.11 18.19
N GLU A 25 21.37 18.12 19.46
CA GLU A 25 21.46 17.00 20.39
C GLU A 25 20.18 16.17 20.51
N LEU A 26 19.13 16.52 19.75
CA LEU A 26 17.91 15.70 19.69
C LEU A 26 18.22 14.25 19.34
N GLN A 27 17.65 13.35 20.11
CA GLN A 27 17.69 11.91 19.91
C GLN A 27 16.28 11.40 19.64
N VAL A 28 16.20 10.21 19.04
CA VAL A 28 14.93 9.53 18.78
C VAL A 28 15.06 8.06 19.18
N ARG A 29 14.01 7.56 19.82
CA ARG A 29 13.89 6.13 20.15
C ARG A 29 12.44 5.66 20.03
N PRO A 30 12.19 4.35 19.88
CA PRO A 30 10.86 3.80 20.12
C PRO A 30 10.40 4.11 21.55
N VAL A 31 9.10 4.38 21.71
CA VAL A 31 8.46 4.48 23.01
C VAL A 31 8.35 3.09 23.63
N ARG A 32 8.60 2.98 24.93
CA ARG A 32 8.49 1.72 25.68
C ARG A 32 7.03 1.42 26.02
N ALA A 33 6.71 0.15 26.28
CA ALA A 33 5.33 -0.26 26.54
C ALA A 33 4.72 0.45 27.77
N ASP A 34 5.51 0.69 28.81
CA ASP A 34 5.14 1.39 30.04
C ASP A 34 4.90 2.90 29.83
N GLU A 35 5.47 3.48 28.78
CA GLU A 35 5.32 4.89 28.42
C GLU A 35 4.08 5.18 27.55
N MET A 36 3.39 4.13 27.06
CA MET A 36 2.26 4.29 26.14
C MET A 36 1.05 5.00 26.75
N ALA A 37 0.84 4.91 28.07
CA ALA A 37 -0.19 5.67 28.76
C ALA A 37 0.06 7.18 28.66
N ARG A 38 1.33 7.59 28.82
CA ARG A 38 1.76 8.99 28.65
C ARG A 38 1.56 9.47 27.22
N VAL A 39 1.91 8.65 26.22
CA VAL A 39 1.67 8.97 24.80
C VAL A 39 0.19 9.24 24.55
N ARG A 40 -0.71 8.39 25.05
CA ARG A 40 -2.16 8.58 24.86
C ARG A 40 -2.64 9.90 25.45
N SER A 41 -2.26 10.19 26.71
CA SER A 41 -2.60 11.47 27.37
C SER A 41 -2.13 12.66 26.56
N LEU A 42 -0.84 12.70 26.18
CA LEU A 42 -0.28 13.83 25.42
C LEU A 42 -0.96 14.02 24.05
N LEU A 43 -1.32 12.94 23.37
CA LEU A 43 -2.04 13.02 22.10
C LEU A 43 -3.47 13.49 22.28
N ASP A 44 -4.18 13.02 23.30
CA ASP A 44 -5.56 13.46 23.59
C ASP A 44 -5.61 14.92 24.03
N ASP A 45 -4.60 15.39 24.76
CA ASP A 45 -4.50 16.76 25.27
C ASP A 45 -4.06 17.77 24.18
N GLU A 46 -3.07 17.42 23.35
CA GLU A 46 -2.41 18.40 22.47
C GLU A 46 -2.56 18.15 20.95
N HIS A 47 -2.93 16.95 20.52
CA HIS A 47 -3.08 16.65 19.09
C HIS A 47 -4.56 16.73 18.69
N TYR A 48 -4.88 17.53 17.67
CA TYR A 48 -6.27 17.78 17.21
C TYR A 48 -7.08 16.55 16.75
N LEU A 49 -6.44 15.38 16.60
CA LEU A 49 -7.09 14.09 16.27
C LEU A 49 -7.12 13.11 17.46
N GLY A 50 -6.58 13.49 18.61
CA GLY A 50 -6.35 12.63 19.75
C GLY A 50 -5.40 11.45 19.46
N SER A 51 -5.34 10.53 20.42
CA SER A 51 -4.57 9.29 20.37
C SER A 51 -5.06 8.34 19.28
N GLY A 52 -6.39 8.23 19.12
CA GLY A 52 -7.01 7.34 18.15
C GLY A 52 -6.84 5.85 18.51
N ARG A 53 -7.11 4.96 17.53
CA ARG A 53 -7.04 3.50 17.73
C ARG A 53 -5.79 2.90 17.10
N GLU A 54 -5.14 2.02 17.84
CA GLU A 54 -4.07 1.17 17.33
C GLU A 54 -4.68 0.01 16.52
N VAL A 55 -4.23 -0.11 15.27
CA VAL A 55 -4.68 -1.16 14.34
C VAL A 55 -3.48 -1.56 13.49
N GLY A 56 -3.29 -2.88 13.35
CA GLY A 56 -2.19 -3.47 12.60
C GLY A 56 -0.84 -3.21 13.27
N ARG A 57 0.22 -3.25 12.46
CA ARG A 57 1.59 -2.94 12.91
C ARG A 57 1.71 -1.45 13.21
N THR A 58 2.13 -1.11 14.42
CA THR A 58 2.28 0.27 14.89
C THR A 58 3.68 0.48 15.45
N LEU A 59 4.14 1.73 15.48
CA LEU A 59 5.37 2.13 16.15
C LEU A 59 5.19 3.58 16.60
N VAL A 60 5.51 3.89 17.85
CA VAL A 60 5.59 5.28 18.30
C VAL A 60 7.06 5.61 18.54
N GLN A 61 7.53 6.69 17.93
CA GLN A 61 8.83 7.27 18.22
C GLN A 61 8.65 8.50 19.10
N VAL A 62 9.51 8.62 20.12
CA VAL A 62 9.68 9.85 20.88
C VAL A 62 10.98 10.52 20.47
N VAL A 63 10.89 11.80 20.16
CA VAL A 63 12.04 12.69 19.99
C VAL A 63 12.25 13.40 21.31
N HIS A 64 13.47 13.36 21.82
CA HIS A 64 13.81 13.88 23.14
C HIS A 64 15.19 14.54 23.15
N HIS A 65 15.39 15.42 24.13
CA HIS A 65 16.70 15.96 24.51
C HIS A 65 16.93 15.57 25.97
N HIS A 66 17.99 14.81 26.23
CA HIS A 66 18.15 14.06 27.49
C HIS A 66 16.87 13.27 27.82
N GLU A 67 16.31 13.42 29.03
CA GLU A 67 15.06 12.75 29.44
C GLU A 67 13.78 13.51 29.07
N ARG A 68 13.91 14.66 28.38
CA ARG A 68 12.78 15.56 28.09
C ARG A 68 12.22 15.30 26.71
N TRP A 69 10.95 14.95 26.65
CA TRP A 69 10.24 14.71 25.39
C TRP A 69 9.98 16.04 24.68
N ALA A 70 10.18 16.06 23.37
CA ALA A 70 9.99 17.22 22.50
C ALA A 70 8.91 16.97 21.45
N ALA A 71 8.89 15.77 20.86
CA ALA A 71 7.89 15.42 19.86
C ALA A 71 7.58 13.92 19.84
N LEU A 72 6.42 13.59 19.27
CA LEU A 72 5.94 12.23 19.07
C LEU A 72 5.61 12.00 17.60
N LEU A 73 6.03 10.86 17.05
CA LEU A 73 5.62 10.38 15.75
C LEU A 73 4.92 9.03 15.91
N VAL A 74 3.66 8.95 15.49
CA VAL A 74 2.84 7.74 15.56
C VAL A 74 2.73 7.13 14.17
N TRP A 75 3.38 5.98 13.97
CA TRP A 75 3.40 5.26 12.71
C TRP A 75 2.39 4.13 12.67
N GLY A 76 1.97 3.77 11.47
CA GLY A 76 1.06 2.64 11.27
C GLY A 76 0.89 2.19 9.84
N PRO A 77 -0.10 1.33 9.57
CA PRO A 77 -0.40 0.87 8.22
C PRO A 77 -0.73 2.03 7.30
N ALA A 78 -0.26 1.97 6.06
CA ALA A 78 -0.64 2.89 5.00
C ALA A 78 -2.15 2.89 4.72
N ALA A 79 -2.66 4.00 4.19
CA ALA A 79 -4.01 4.09 3.67
C ALA A 79 -4.23 3.07 2.54
N LEU A 80 -5.38 2.39 2.55
CA LEU A 80 -5.64 1.25 1.66
C LEU A 80 -5.59 1.62 0.18
N ARG A 81 -6.06 2.81 -0.19
CA ARG A 81 -6.07 3.32 -1.57
C ARG A 81 -5.72 4.79 -1.61
N LEU A 82 -4.77 5.17 -2.45
CA LEU A 82 -4.39 6.56 -2.71
C LEU A 82 -3.91 6.66 -4.15
N ILE A 83 -4.68 7.33 -5.00
CA ILE A 83 -4.41 7.42 -6.44
C ILE A 83 -3.02 8.01 -6.70
N HIS A 84 -2.70 9.13 -6.07
CA HIS A 84 -1.41 9.79 -6.26
C HIS A 84 -0.20 9.00 -5.76
N ARG A 85 -0.37 8.17 -4.72
CA ARG A 85 0.69 7.23 -4.31
C ARG A 85 0.82 6.10 -5.32
N GLU A 86 -0.30 5.57 -5.79
CA GLU A 86 -0.34 4.53 -6.81
C GLU A 86 0.34 5.02 -8.11
N GLU A 87 0.10 6.28 -8.53
CA GLU A 87 0.78 6.95 -9.64
C GLU A 87 2.27 7.16 -9.38
N PHE A 88 2.64 7.62 -8.18
CA PHE A 88 4.04 7.83 -7.82
C PHE A 88 4.86 6.53 -7.85
N ILE A 89 4.31 5.45 -7.29
CA ILE A 89 4.97 4.14 -7.24
C ILE A 89 4.94 3.47 -8.62
N GLY A 90 3.80 3.52 -9.30
CA GLY A 90 3.58 2.83 -10.58
C GLY A 90 3.28 1.33 -10.44
N TRP A 91 2.99 0.84 -9.23
CA TRP A 91 2.68 -0.56 -8.99
C TRP A 91 1.30 -0.97 -9.55
N THR A 92 1.13 -2.25 -9.89
CA THR A 92 -0.20 -2.81 -10.20
C THR A 92 -1.08 -2.89 -8.97
N HIS A 93 -2.38 -3.09 -9.17
CA HIS A 93 -3.29 -3.41 -8.06
C HIS A 93 -2.78 -4.58 -7.22
N ARG A 94 -2.36 -5.68 -7.87
CA ARG A 94 -1.77 -6.84 -7.20
C ARG A 94 -0.56 -6.47 -6.35
N GLN A 95 0.42 -5.81 -6.97
CA GLN A 95 1.65 -5.43 -6.27
C GLN A 95 1.31 -4.57 -5.06
N ARG A 96 0.38 -3.62 -5.21
CA ARG A 96 -0.14 -2.84 -4.09
C ARG A 96 -0.76 -3.74 -3.01
N ALA A 97 -1.69 -4.63 -3.33
CA ALA A 97 -2.32 -5.45 -2.31
C ALA A 97 -1.34 -6.39 -1.59
N GLU A 98 -0.35 -6.91 -2.32
CA GLU A 98 0.70 -7.76 -1.75
C GLU A 98 1.74 -6.96 -0.97
N ARG A 99 2.01 -5.69 -1.31
CA ARG A 99 3.18 -4.94 -0.82
C ARG A 99 2.83 -3.66 -0.08
N LEU A 100 1.55 -3.35 0.13
CA LEU A 100 1.12 -2.16 0.87
C LEU A 100 1.70 -2.12 2.28
N GLY A 101 1.93 -3.27 2.91
CA GLY A 101 2.56 -3.34 4.24
C GLY A 101 4.02 -2.86 4.28
N LEU A 102 4.67 -2.69 3.12
CA LEU A 102 5.99 -2.04 3.03
C LEU A 102 5.93 -0.51 3.06
N VAL A 103 4.72 0.05 3.04
CA VAL A 103 4.45 1.47 3.18
C VAL A 103 3.85 1.73 4.57
N VAL A 104 4.36 2.74 5.25
CA VAL A 104 3.87 3.15 6.58
C VAL A 104 3.32 4.56 6.54
N GLN A 105 2.29 4.82 7.33
CA GLN A 105 1.71 6.15 7.47
C GLN A 105 2.20 6.80 8.76
N ASN A 106 2.69 8.04 8.68
CA ASN A 106 2.76 8.91 9.85
C ASN A 106 1.34 9.38 10.16
N ARG A 107 0.72 8.77 11.17
CA ARG A 107 -0.67 9.03 11.53
C ARG A 107 -0.77 10.31 12.37
N ARG A 108 0.16 10.53 13.29
CA ARG A 108 0.16 11.70 14.17
C ARG A 108 1.58 12.19 14.34
N PHE A 109 1.74 13.49 14.16
CA PHE A 109 2.99 14.18 14.47
C PHE A 109 2.67 15.31 15.43
N LEU A 110 3.14 15.18 16.67
CA LEU A 110 2.91 16.14 17.73
C LEU A 110 4.24 16.73 18.18
N VAL A 111 4.37 18.05 18.12
CA VAL A 111 5.44 18.79 18.81
C VAL A 111 4.83 19.37 20.08
N LEU A 112 5.37 18.96 21.23
CA LEU A 112 4.82 19.31 22.54
C LEU A 112 4.88 20.81 22.75
N ALA A 113 3.77 21.40 23.17
CA ALA A 113 3.59 22.85 23.30
C ALA A 113 4.70 23.50 24.13
N ALA A 114 5.09 22.87 25.23
CA ALA A 114 6.14 23.32 26.14
C ALA A 114 7.55 23.39 25.52
N THR A 115 7.77 22.72 24.39
CA THR A 115 9.10 22.59 23.74
C THR A 115 9.20 23.35 22.43
N ARG A 116 8.11 23.98 21.97
CA ARG A 116 8.05 24.58 20.63
C ARG A 116 9.09 25.69 20.48
N MET A 117 9.94 25.54 19.47
CA MET A 117 10.94 26.52 19.05
C MET A 117 11.08 26.46 17.52
N PRO A 118 11.68 27.49 16.88
CA PRO A 118 11.96 27.46 15.45
C PRO A 118 12.70 26.17 15.04
N ASN A 119 12.32 25.61 13.88
CA ASN A 119 12.95 24.42 13.28
C ASN A 119 12.80 23.08 14.05
N LEU A 120 12.26 23.05 15.28
CA LEU A 120 12.08 21.80 16.03
C LEU A 120 11.21 20.80 15.27
N ALA A 121 10.10 21.26 14.71
CA ALA A 121 9.17 20.38 14.01
C ALA A 121 9.82 19.67 12.81
N SER A 122 10.52 20.40 11.93
CA SER A 122 11.19 19.82 10.77
C SER A 122 12.37 18.94 11.19
N ARG A 123 13.14 19.35 12.22
CA ARG A 123 14.27 18.58 12.74
C ARG A 123 13.82 17.26 13.38
N ALA A 124 12.82 17.30 14.25
CA ALA A 124 12.24 16.12 14.89
C ALA A 124 11.66 15.14 13.86
N LEU A 125 10.94 15.67 12.86
CA LEU A 125 10.37 14.86 11.78
C LEU A 125 11.48 14.19 10.94
N ALA A 126 12.51 14.94 10.56
CA ALA A 126 13.64 14.41 9.79
C ALA A 126 14.38 13.31 10.58
N LEU A 127 14.58 13.52 11.88
CA LEU A 127 15.24 12.55 12.77
C LEU A 127 14.41 11.27 12.91
N GLY A 128 13.10 11.39 13.16
CA GLY A 128 12.19 10.23 13.24
C GLY A 128 12.18 9.41 11.95
N VAL A 129 12.07 10.08 10.80
CA VAL A 129 12.13 9.43 9.48
C VAL A 129 13.45 8.72 9.24
N ARG A 130 14.59 9.30 9.68
CA ARG A 130 15.92 8.70 9.51
C ARG A 130 16.05 7.35 10.21
N HIS A 131 15.52 7.23 11.43
CA HIS A 131 15.61 6.01 12.24
C HIS A 131 14.41 5.06 12.09
N LEU A 132 13.35 5.50 11.41
CA LEU A 132 12.14 4.70 11.21
C LEU A 132 12.41 3.32 10.59
N PRO A 133 13.25 3.16 9.53
CA PRO A 133 13.51 1.84 8.95
C PRO A 133 14.06 0.83 9.96
N GLU A 134 15.01 1.26 10.77
CA GLU A 134 15.65 0.43 11.80
C GLU A 134 14.69 0.09 12.93
N HIS A 135 14.02 1.10 13.51
CA HIS A 135 13.07 0.88 14.61
C HIS A 135 11.91 -0.01 14.19
N TRP A 136 11.41 0.15 12.95
CA TRP A 136 10.34 -0.69 12.44
C TRP A 136 10.82 -2.12 12.17
N GLN A 137 12.05 -2.29 11.68
CA GLN A 137 12.65 -3.62 11.51
C GLN A 137 12.81 -4.35 12.84
N GLN A 138 13.29 -3.67 13.87
CA GLN A 138 13.40 -4.24 15.22
C GLN A 138 12.03 -4.67 15.78
N ALA A 139 10.99 -3.86 15.55
CA ALA A 139 9.64 -4.14 16.05
C ALA A 139 8.87 -5.19 15.23
N HIS A 140 9.05 -5.23 13.91
CA HIS A 140 8.16 -5.97 12.99
C HIS A 140 8.87 -6.94 12.04
N GLY A 141 10.21 -7.03 12.09
CA GLY A 141 11.00 -7.98 11.32
C GLY A 141 11.30 -7.59 9.86
N TYR A 142 10.99 -6.36 9.43
CA TYR A 142 11.34 -5.83 8.11
C TYR A 142 11.43 -4.29 8.15
N ALA A 143 12.17 -3.68 7.24
CA ALA A 143 12.20 -2.22 7.11
C ALA A 143 11.14 -1.71 6.11
N PRO A 144 10.35 -0.66 6.42
CA PRO A 144 9.50 -0.01 5.44
C PRO A 144 10.34 0.73 4.40
N VAL A 145 9.82 0.84 3.18
CA VAL A 145 10.56 1.45 2.04
C VAL A 145 9.99 2.82 1.65
N LEU A 146 8.76 3.12 2.06
CA LEU A 146 8.08 4.37 1.78
C LEU A 146 7.24 4.78 2.99
N ALA A 147 7.19 6.08 3.27
CA ALA A 147 6.29 6.67 4.23
C ALA A 147 5.30 7.62 3.57
N GLU A 148 4.09 7.70 4.12
CA GLU A 148 3.05 8.64 3.70
C GLU A 148 2.46 9.40 4.89
N THR A 149 1.89 10.57 4.63
CA THR A 149 1.19 11.38 5.64
C THR A 149 0.26 12.37 4.95
N PHE A 150 -0.61 12.99 5.74
CA PHE A 150 -1.61 13.93 5.27
C PHE A 150 -1.56 15.21 6.10
N THR A 151 -1.56 16.37 5.43
CA THR A 151 -1.83 17.64 6.10
C THR A 151 -3.19 18.17 5.69
N ASP A 152 -3.90 18.75 6.66
CA ASP A 152 -5.12 19.47 6.35
C ASP A 152 -4.77 20.78 5.65
N ILE A 153 -5.35 21.03 4.47
CA ILE A 153 -5.00 22.19 3.64
C ILE A 153 -5.48 23.48 4.33
N GLU A 154 -6.59 23.40 5.07
CA GLU A 154 -7.21 24.53 5.75
C GLU A 154 -6.49 24.89 7.06
N SER A 155 -5.76 23.94 7.65
CA SER A 155 -5.14 24.13 8.97
C SER A 155 -3.61 24.18 8.94
N PHE A 156 -2.95 23.61 7.91
CA PHE A 156 -1.50 23.47 7.88
C PHE A 156 -0.92 23.52 6.45
N GLU A 157 0.01 24.44 6.19
CA GLU A 157 0.73 24.52 4.91
C GLU A 157 1.66 23.31 4.64
N GLY A 158 2.02 22.57 5.69
CA GLY A 158 2.93 21.42 5.62
C GLY A 158 4.40 21.82 5.47
N THR A 159 4.77 23.03 5.88
CA THR A 159 6.13 23.57 5.78
C THR A 159 7.19 22.67 6.44
N CYS A 160 6.87 22.08 7.59
CA CYS A 160 7.78 21.14 8.26
C CYS A 160 8.02 19.86 7.45
N TYR A 161 7.00 19.35 6.74
CA TYR A 161 7.13 18.20 5.85
C TYR A 161 8.02 18.53 4.65
N LYS A 162 7.78 19.68 4.00
CA LYS A 162 8.64 20.15 2.90
C LYS A 162 10.10 20.31 3.35
N ALA A 163 10.32 20.96 4.49
CA ALA A 163 11.67 21.16 5.05
C ALA A 163 12.35 19.84 5.45
N ALA A 164 11.60 18.82 5.86
CA ALA A 164 12.11 17.49 6.17
C ALA A 164 12.25 16.57 4.93
N GLY A 165 12.14 17.12 3.71
CA GLY A 165 12.36 16.39 2.46
C GLY A 165 11.21 15.48 2.03
N TRP A 166 9.98 15.77 2.48
CA TRP A 166 8.79 15.09 1.97
C TRP A 166 8.33 15.71 0.65
N GLN A 167 7.93 14.86 -0.29
CA GLN A 167 7.42 15.27 -1.58
C GLN A 167 5.89 15.40 -1.53
N PRO A 168 5.31 16.54 -1.95
CA PRO A 168 3.88 16.64 -2.15
C PRO A 168 3.47 15.86 -3.40
N CYS A 169 2.46 15.00 -3.29
CA CYS A 169 2.03 14.13 -4.40
C CYS A 169 0.60 14.40 -4.90
N GLY A 170 -0.15 15.31 -4.26
CA GLY A 170 -1.49 15.70 -4.68
C GLY A 170 -2.46 15.76 -3.52
N LEU A 171 -3.77 15.74 -3.82
CA LEU A 171 -4.83 15.85 -2.82
C LEU A 171 -5.60 14.54 -2.64
N THR A 172 -6.01 14.23 -1.42
CA THR A 172 -6.94 13.12 -1.18
C THR A 172 -8.34 13.52 -1.66
N LYS A 173 -9.19 12.53 -1.94
CA LYS A 173 -10.57 12.76 -2.38
C LYS A 173 -11.56 13.14 -1.24
N GLY A 174 -11.08 13.29 0.00
CA GLY A 174 -11.93 13.64 1.15
C GLY A 174 -12.87 12.53 1.61
N PHE A 175 -12.37 11.29 1.75
CA PHE A 175 -13.11 10.14 2.27
C PHE A 175 -12.49 9.62 3.57
N GLU A 176 -13.35 9.15 4.48
CA GLU A 176 -12.95 8.45 5.70
C GLU A 176 -13.50 7.04 5.73
N ARG A 177 -12.79 6.13 6.41
CA ARG A 177 -13.27 4.75 6.59
C ARG A 177 -14.27 4.71 7.74
N HIS A 178 -15.51 4.33 7.44
CA HIS A 178 -16.55 4.14 8.45
C HIS A 178 -16.69 2.66 8.85
N ARG A 179 -16.52 1.71 7.90
CA ARG A 179 -16.44 0.25 8.14
C ARG A 179 -15.43 -0.41 7.19
N ALA A 180 -15.13 -1.71 7.38
CA ALA A 180 -14.09 -2.44 6.63
C ALA A 180 -14.18 -2.24 5.10
N ASP A 181 -15.40 -2.25 4.55
CA ASP A 181 -15.67 -2.08 3.10
C ASP A 181 -16.48 -0.80 2.78
N PHE A 182 -16.63 0.13 3.73
CA PHE A 182 -17.48 1.32 3.54
C PHE A 182 -16.74 2.63 3.89
N TYR A 183 -16.71 3.53 2.92
CA TYR A 183 -16.11 4.86 3.03
C TYR A 183 -17.19 5.93 2.95
N ARG A 184 -17.09 6.93 3.83
CA ARG A 184 -17.98 8.09 3.85
C ARG A 184 -17.23 9.30 3.31
N GLU A 185 -17.83 10.00 2.36
CA GLU A 185 -17.30 11.26 1.86
C GLU A 185 -17.52 12.35 2.92
N HIS A 186 -16.48 13.14 3.19
CA HIS A 186 -16.54 14.28 4.09
C HIS A 186 -16.08 15.58 3.41
N ARG A 187 -15.73 15.54 2.11
CA ARG A 187 -15.36 16.70 1.26
C ARG A 187 -14.25 17.59 1.82
N ARG A 188 -13.38 17.06 2.69
CA ARG A 188 -12.19 17.77 3.20
C ARG A 188 -10.94 17.13 2.61
N PRO A 189 -10.54 17.49 1.37
CA PRO A 189 -9.33 16.96 0.77
C PRO A 189 -8.11 17.33 1.63
N LYS A 190 -7.18 16.38 1.78
CA LYS A 190 -5.92 16.58 2.50
C LYS A 190 -4.77 16.54 1.52
N LYS A 191 -3.70 17.28 1.79
CA LYS A 191 -2.48 17.21 0.99
C LYS A 191 -1.72 15.93 1.33
N LEU A 192 -1.47 15.10 0.32
CA LEU A 192 -0.66 13.89 0.45
C LEU A 192 0.81 14.23 0.34
N TRP A 193 1.59 13.73 1.30
CA TRP A 193 3.04 13.79 1.30
C TRP A 193 3.62 12.40 1.31
N LEU A 194 4.64 12.16 0.48
CA LEU A 194 5.40 10.91 0.43
C LEU A 194 6.86 11.14 0.78
N ARG A 195 7.47 10.16 1.45
CA ARG A 195 8.90 10.14 1.75
C ARG A 195 9.49 8.78 1.44
N VAL A 196 10.45 8.76 0.52
CA VAL A 196 11.21 7.56 0.15
C VAL A 196 12.20 7.23 1.27
N LEU A 197 12.03 6.07 1.92
CA LEU A 197 12.89 5.62 3.02
C LEU A 197 14.06 4.77 2.53
N ASN A 198 13.91 4.13 1.37
CA ASN A 198 14.95 3.35 0.70
C ASN A 198 15.13 3.84 -0.73
N ARG A 199 16.37 4.09 -1.17
CA ARG A 199 16.67 4.50 -2.56
C ARG A 199 16.11 3.54 -3.61
N ASN A 200 15.98 2.25 -3.27
CA ASN A 200 15.43 1.20 -4.12
C ASN A 200 13.92 0.97 -3.89
N ALA A 201 13.21 1.88 -3.23
CA ALA A 201 11.80 1.68 -2.86
C ALA A 201 10.93 1.29 -4.05
N LYS A 202 11.05 1.99 -5.19
CA LYS A 202 10.28 1.65 -6.40
C LYS A 202 10.65 0.26 -6.90
N VAL A 203 11.94 -0.06 -7.01
CA VAL A 203 12.43 -1.38 -7.44
C VAL A 203 11.85 -2.51 -6.57
N ILE A 204 11.81 -2.32 -5.25
CA ILE A 204 11.22 -3.30 -4.31
C ILE A 204 9.70 -3.39 -4.47
N LEU A 205 9.02 -2.25 -4.61
CA LEU A 205 7.56 -2.18 -4.68
C LEU A 205 7.00 -2.67 -6.01
N ILE A 206 7.73 -2.52 -7.13
CA ILE A 206 7.29 -2.91 -8.48
C ILE A 206 8.04 -4.10 -9.07
N GLY A 207 9.10 -4.59 -8.41
CA GLY A 207 9.90 -5.71 -8.92
C GLY A 207 9.07 -6.99 -9.09
N LEU A 208 9.51 -7.91 -9.94
CA LEU A 208 8.81 -9.20 -10.11
C LEU A 208 8.78 -9.98 -8.79
N ASP A 209 9.93 -10.04 -8.12
CA ASP A 209 10.09 -10.62 -6.80
C ASP A 209 10.39 -9.56 -5.74
N VAL A 210 9.99 -9.86 -4.51
CA VAL A 210 10.30 -9.03 -3.34
C VAL A 210 11.47 -9.68 -2.61
N PRO A 211 12.55 -8.94 -2.27
CA PRO A 211 13.66 -9.51 -1.51
C PRO A 211 13.20 -10.12 -0.19
N ALA A 212 13.83 -11.22 0.23
CA ALA A 212 13.42 -12.01 1.39
C ALA A 212 13.23 -11.17 2.67
N ALA A 213 14.09 -10.18 2.88
CA ALA A 213 14.05 -9.26 4.02
C ALA A 213 12.75 -8.44 4.13
N TYR A 214 12.00 -8.28 3.04
CA TYR A 214 10.74 -7.52 3.01
C TYR A 214 9.49 -8.42 3.02
N LEU A 215 9.63 -9.74 2.84
CA LEU A 215 8.50 -10.66 2.82
C LEU A 215 7.62 -10.60 4.08
N PRO A 216 8.14 -10.40 5.31
CA PRO A 216 7.29 -10.24 6.50
C PRO A 216 6.30 -9.06 6.40
N GLY A 217 6.65 -8.04 5.62
CA GLY A 217 5.80 -6.88 5.34
C GLY A 217 4.75 -7.10 4.25
N CYS A 218 4.83 -8.20 3.50
CA CYS A 218 3.93 -8.49 2.39
C CYS A 218 2.72 -9.33 2.80
N ASN A 219 1.63 -9.22 2.04
CA ASN A 219 0.47 -10.11 2.11
C ASN A 219 0.35 -10.93 0.82
N LEU A 220 1.14 -12.01 0.73
CA LEU A 220 1.22 -12.87 -0.46
C LEU A 220 -0.02 -13.74 -0.69
N GLN A 221 -0.92 -13.82 0.29
CA GLN A 221 -2.15 -14.59 0.20
C GLN A 221 -3.35 -13.75 -0.21
N THR A 222 -3.14 -12.48 -0.60
CA THR A 222 -4.25 -11.57 -0.89
C THR A 222 -5.11 -12.09 -2.05
N ALA A 223 -6.39 -12.34 -1.75
CA ALA A 223 -7.43 -12.67 -2.72
C ALA A 223 -7.87 -11.40 -3.47
N GLU A 224 -6.98 -10.79 -4.25
CA GLU A 224 -7.33 -9.58 -4.99
C GLU A 224 -8.13 -9.91 -6.26
N ARG A 225 -9.25 -9.18 -6.43
CA ARG A 225 -10.16 -9.28 -7.57
C ARG A 225 -9.81 -8.32 -8.72
N ALA A 226 -8.81 -7.47 -8.54
CA ALA A 226 -8.42 -6.49 -9.53
C ALA A 226 -7.82 -7.20 -10.75
N LEU A 227 -8.33 -6.86 -11.94
CA LEU A 227 -7.80 -7.38 -13.20
C LEU A 227 -6.46 -6.70 -13.51
N ALA A 228 -5.50 -7.48 -14.01
CA ALA A 228 -4.24 -6.93 -14.53
C ALA A 228 -4.46 -6.07 -15.78
N LEU A 229 -5.55 -6.33 -16.52
CA LEU A 229 -5.92 -5.64 -17.74
C LEU A 229 -7.24 -4.90 -17.59
N LYS A 230 -7.35 -3.73 -18.24
CA LYS A 230 -8.64 -3.04 -18.43
C LYS A 230 -9.51 -3.83 -19.41
N LYS A 231 -10.83 -3.63 -19.34
CA LYS A 231 -11.81 -4.32 -20.19
C LYS A 231 -11.42 -4.36 -21.69
N PRO A 232 -11.05 -3.24 -22.35
CA PRO A 232 -10.74 -3.26 -23.78
C PRO A 232 -9.56 -4.15 -24.13
N HIS A 233 -8.48 -4.10 -23.33
CA HIS A 233 -7.30 -4.95 -23.50
C HIS A 233 -7.60 -6.43 -23.25
N LEU A 234 -8.50 -6.71 -22.31
CA LEU A 234 -8.92 -8.07 -21.98
C LEU A 234 -9.77 -8.67 -23.10
N GLU A 235 -10.65 -7.87 -23.70
CA GLU A 235 -11.43 -8.27 -24.88
C GLU A 235 -10.52 -8.48 -26.09
N SER A 236 -9.59 -7.55 -26.39
CA SER A 236 -8.65 -7.69 -27.51
C SER A 236 -7.72 -8.90 -27.36
N LEU A 237 -7.22 -9.17 -26.14
CA LEU A 237 -6.42 -10.36 -25.86
C LEU A 237 -7.20 -11.64 -26.17
N ARG A 238 -8.48 -11.70 -25.79
CA ARG A 238 -9.32 -12.87 -26.06
C ARG A 238 -9.56 -13.10 -27.55
N GLU A 239 -9.59 -12.05 -28.35
CA GLU A 239 -9.72 -12.19 -29.81
C GLU A 239 -8.48 -12.83 -30.44
N VAL A 240 -7.29 -12.40 -30.02
CA VAL A 240 -6.03 -13.02 -30.47
C VAL A 240 -5.94 -14.46 -29.98
N LEU A 241 -6.28 -14.73 -28.71
CA LEU A 241 -6.25 -16.09 -28.14
C LEU A 241 -7.30 -17.04 -28.74
N ARG A 242 -8.29 -16.54 -29.47
CA ARG A 242 -9.24 -17.39 -30.22
C ARG A 242 -8.58 -18.04 -31.43
N GLN A 243 -7.53 -17.42 -31.98
CA GLN A 243 -6.81 -17.91 -33.16
C GLN A 243 -5.78 -18.99 -32.82
N VAL A 244 -5.47 -19.19 -31.54
CA VAL A 244 -4.58 -20.28 -31.10
C VAL A 244 -5.26 -21.62 -31.42
N PRO A 245 -4.57 -22.54 -32.12
CA PRO A 245 -5.12 -23.86 -32.43
C PRO A 245 -5.62 -24.57 -31.17
N ASP A 246 -6.86 -25.07 -31.21
CA ASP A 246 -7.44 -25.78 -30.06
C ASP A 246 -7.08 -27.26 -30.12
N PRO A 247 -6.15 -27.74 -29.27
CA PRO A 247 -5.69 -29.12 -29.31
C PRO A 247 -6.74 -30.10 -28.77
N ARG A 248 -7.77 -29.58 -28.09
CA ARG A 248 -8.84 -30.41 -27.53
C ARG A 248 -9.69 -30.92 -28.70
N SER A 249 -9.96 -32.22 -28.71
CA SER A 249 -10.88 -32.85 -29.66
C SER A 249 -12.33 -32.48 -29.34
N ASP A 250 -13.20 -33.43 -29.02
CA ASP A 250 -14.63 -33.20 -28.79
C ASP A 250 -14.93 -32.50 -27.45
N ASN A 251 -13.95 -32.42 -26.55
CA ASN A 251 -14.11 -31.79 -25.23
C ASN A 251 -13.94 -30.25 -25.26
N ARG A 252 -14.71 -29.58 -26.13
CA ARG A 252 -14.70 -28.13 -26.36
C ARG A 252 -15.83 -27.38 -25.64
N SER A 253 -16.33 -27.95 -24.53
CA SER A 253 -17.39 -27.32 -23.73
C SER A 253 -17.09 -25.89 -23.30
N TRP A 254 -15.80 -25.54 -23.17
CA TRP A 254 -15.30 -24.19 -22.93
C TRP A 254 -14.62 -23.62 -24.18
N PRO A 255 -14.88 -22.35 -24.56
CA PRO A 255 -14.07 -21.66 -25.57
C PRO A 255 -12.60 -21.59 -25.16
N ILE A 256 -11.68 -21.92 -26.08
CA ILE A 256 -10.24 -21.91 -25.79
C ILE A 256 -9.77 -20.51 -25.35
N SER A 257 -10.27 -19.46 -25.99
CA SER A 257 -9.96 -18.07 -25.66
C SER A 257 -10.28 -17.70 -24.21
N SER A 258 -11.32 -18.28 -23.60
CA SER A 258 -11.65 -18.04 -22.19
C SER A 258 -10.72 -18.77 -21.23
N LEU A 259 -10.27 -19.98 -21.59
CA LEU A 259 -9.32 -20.74 -20.79
C LEU A 259 -7.92 -20.14 -20.88
N LEU A 260 -7.41 -19.91 -22.09
CA LEU A 260 -6.14 -19.24 -22.33
C LEU A 260 -6.17 -17.82 -21.77
N GLY A 261 -7.29 -17.11 -21.89
CA GLY A 261 -7.47 -15.80 -21.31
C GLY A 261 -7.30 -15.82 -19.79
N LEU A 262 -7.89 -16.80 -19.09
CA LEU A 262 -7.71 -16.94 -17.64
C LEU A 262 -6.26 -17.29 -17.28
N ILE A 263 -5.60 -18.15 -18.05
CA ILE A 263 -4.20 -18.51 -17.85
C ILE A 263 -3.31 -17.28 -18.02
N CYS A 264 -3.40 -16.59 -19.17
CA CYS A 264 -2.64 -15.37 -19.46
C CYS A 264 -2.91 -14.28 -18.42
N LEU A 265 -4.17 -14.02 -18.09
CA LEU A 265 -4.53 -13.04 -17.08
C LEU A 265 -3.97 -13.44 -15.69
N GLY A 266 -3.99 -14.72 -15.35
CA GLY A 266 -3.38 -15.24 -14.13
C GLY A 266 -1.87 -15.01 -14.09
N LEU A 267 -1.17 -15.29 -15.20
CA LEU A 267 0.27 -15.06 -15.35
C LEU A 267 0.63 -13.57 -15.31
N LEU A 268 -0.12 -12.72 -16.02
CA LEU A 268 0.01 -11.25 -15.97
C LEU A 268 -0.30 -10.70 -14.58
N ALA A 269 -1.26 -11.33 -13.88
CA ALA A 269 -1.51 -11.10 -12.48
C ALA A 269 -0.50 -11.85 -11.59
N GLY A 270 0.66 -12.27 -12.08
CA GLY A 270 1.82 -12.84 -11.35
C GLY A 270 1.62 -14.22 -10.72
N ARG A 271 0.58 -14.96 -11.06
CA ARG A 271 0.26 -16.26 -10.41
C ARG A 271 1.22 -17.32 -10.94
N LYS A 272 2.04 -17.88 -10.04
CA LYS A 272 3.13 -18.81 -10.41
C LYS A 272 2.71 -20.29 -10.48
N SER A 273 1.43 -20.61 -10.26
CA SER A 273 0.94 -21.99 -10.30
C SER A 273 -0.48 -22.08 -10.84
N LEU A 274 -0.82 -23.22 -11.44
CA LEU A 274 -2.16 -23.47 -11.96
C LEU A 274 -3.23 -23.39 -10.86
N ALA A 275 -2.91 -23.85 -9.65
CA ALA A 275 -3.82 -23.75 -8.50
C ALA A 275 -4.13 -22.30 -8.13
N ALA A 276 -3.13 -21.42 -8.21
CA ALA A 276 -3.29 -19.99 -7.95
C ALA A 276 -4.10 -19.31 -9.07
N ILE A 277 -3.88 -19.67 -10.33
CA ILE A 277 -4.66 -19.20 -11.50
C ILE A 277 -6.13 -19.64 -11.38
N HIS A 278 -6.37 -20.92 -11.07
CA HIS A 278 -7.72 -21.45 -10.87
C HIS A 278 -8.46 -20.69 -9.75
N ARG A 279 -7.81 -20.51 -8.58
CA ARG A 279 -8.37 -19.76 -7.45
C ARG A 279 -8.69 -18.31 -7.84
N TYR A 280 -7.81 -17.68 -8.60
CA TYR A 280 -8.01 -16.32 -9.09
C TYR A 280 -9.27 -16.21 -9.98
N GLY A 281 -9.50 -17.16 -10.88
CA GLY A 281 -10.75 -17.25 -11.67
C GLY A 281 -12.01 -17.38 -10.81
N GLN A 282 -11.94 -18.09 -9.67
CA GLN A 282 -13.05 -18.23 -8.73
C GLN A 282 -13.38 -16.91 -8.02
N PHE A 283 -12.40 -16.04 -7.78
CA PHE A 283 -12.61 -14.75 -7.11
C PHE A 283 -13.12 -13.62 -8.02
N LEU A 284 -13.10 -13.81 -9.35
CA LEU A 284 -13.62 -12.83 -10.29
C LEU A 284 -15.11 -12.56 -10.06
N THR A 285 -15.49 -11.28 -10.13
CA THR A 285 -16.90 -10.85 -10.08
C THR A 285 -17.67 -11.35 -11.29
N GLN A 286 -19.01 -11.37 -11.21
CA GLN A 286 -19.85 -11.82 -12.34
C GLN A 286 -19.60 -11.00 -13.62
N GLN A 287 -19.43 -9.68 -13.47
CA GLN A 287 -19.10 -8.79 -14.57
C GLN A 287 -17.73 -9.11 -15.20
N GLN A 288 -16.72 -9.37 -14.37
CA GLN A 288 -15.39 -9.76 -14.88
C GLN A 288 -15.43 -11.12 -15.59
N ARG A 289 -16.18 -12.08 -15.06
CA ARG A 289 -16.39 -13.39 -15.70
C ARG A 289 -17.07 -13.24 -17.07
N GLU A 290 -17.99 -12.29 -17.20
CA GLU A 290 -18.60 -11.96 -18.48
C GLU A 290 -17.60 -11.37 -19.47
N TRP A 291 -16.75 -10.42 -19.06
CA TRP A 291 -15.68 -9.89 -19.92
C TRP A 291 -14.70 -10.99 -20.36
N MET A 292 -14.44 -11.97 -19.49
CA MET A 292 -13.64 -13.16 -19.78
C MET A 292 -14.33 -14.18 -20.69
N GLY A 293 -15.59 -13.95 -21.07
CA GLY A 293 -16.39 -14.85 -21.89
C GLY A 293 -16.70 -16.17 -21.19
N PHE A 294 -16.73 -16.20 -19.87
CA PHE A 294 -17.03 -17.42 -19.15
C PHE A 294 -18.45 -17.90 -19.46
N LEU A 295 -18.66 -19.20 -19.34
CA LEU A 295 -19.95 -19.80 -19.64
C LEU A 295 -21.01 -19.38 -18.63
N PRO A 296 -22.28 -19.23 -19.05
CA PRO A 296 -23.38 -19.09 -18.11
C PRO A 296 -23.46 -20.32 -17.20
N LYS A 297 -24.01 -20.13 -16.00
CA LYS A 297 -24.35 -21.24 -15.13
C LYS A 297 -25.50 -22.07 -15.74
N PRO A 298 -25.67 -23.34 -15.32
CA PRO A 298 -26.77 -24.19 -15.76
C PRO A 298 -28.14 -23.56 -15.53
N LYS A 299 -29.15 -24.07 -16.26
CA LYS A 299 -30.54 -23.58 -16.28
C LYS A 299 -31.06 -23.36 -14.84
N GLY A 300 -31.59 -22.17 -14.58
CA GLY A 300 -32.12 -21.77 -13.27
C GLY A 300 -31.15 -21.01 -12.34
N GLN A 301 -29.86 -20.95 -12.65
CA GLN A 301 -28.88 -20.19 -11.87
C GLN A 301 -28.45 -18.90 -12.59
N LYS A 302 -28.48 -17.76 -11.89
CA LYS A 302 -27.99 -16.48 -12.43
C LYS A 302 -26.46 -16.40 -12.38
N GLY A 303 -25.87 -15.85 -13.45
CA GLY A 303 -24.44 -15.54 -13.54
C GLY A 303 -23.62 -16.53 -14.36
N ARG A 304 -22.30 -16.35 -14.31
CA ARG A 304 -21.27 -17.06 -15.08
C ARG A 304 -20.50 -18.00 -14.16
N ARG A 305 -20.26 -19.24 -14.59
CA ARG A 305 -19.39 -20.20 -13.87
C ARG A 305 -17.93 -19.95 -14.23
N ALA A 306 -16.98 -20.27 -13.34
CA ALA A 306 -15.55 -20.23 -13.65
C ALA A 306 -15.06 -21.63 -14.07
N PRO A 307 -14.02 -21.74 -14.92
CA PRO A 307 -13.41 -23.02 -15.28
C PRO A 307 -12.96 -23.80 -14.06
N SER A 308 -13.07 -25.12 -14.09
CA SER A 308 -12.50 -25.99 -13.05
C SER A 308 -11.01 -26.18 -13.27
N TYR A 309 -10.29 -26.55 -12.20
CA TYR A 309 -8.87 -26.91 -12.28
C TYR A 309 -8.60 -27.96 -13.37
N LYS A 310 -9.43 -29.00 -13.44
CA LYS A 310 -9.28 -30.12 -14.40
C LYS A 310 -9.36 -29.64 -15.87
N VAL A 311 -10.25 -28.71 -16.18
CA VAL A 311 -10.37 -28.16 -17.55
C VAL A 311 -9.10 -27.40 -17.95
N LEU A 312 -8.55 -26.60 -17.05
CA LEU A 312 -7.31 -25.86 -17.29
C LEU A 312 -6.10 -26.79 -17.40
N TYR A 313 -6.00 -27.78 -16.50
CA TYR A 313 -4.93 -28.78 -16.49
C TYR A 313 -4.91 -29.58 -17.79
N ASN A 314 -6.06 -30.08 -18.24
CA ASN A 314 -6.17 -30.86 -19.46
C ASN A 314 -5.79 -30.06 -20.71
N LEU A 315 -6.18 -28.78 -20.77
CA LEU A 315 -5.78 -27.90 -21.88
C LEU A 315 -4.26 -27.74 -21.90
N LEU A 316 -3.65 -27.39 -20.76
CA LEU A 316 -2.20 -27.16 -20.68
C LEU A 316 -1.37 -28.40 -21.04
N GLY A 317 -1.89 -29.61 -20.77
CA GLY A 317 -1.21 -30.86 -21.13
C GLY A 317 -1.19 -31.17 -22.63
N GLN A 318 -1.99 -30.48 -23.45
CA GLN A 318 -2.11 -30.71 -24.90
C GLN A 318 -1.76 -29.48 -25.74
N LEU A 319 -1.61 -28.31 -25.10
CA LEU A 319 -1.39 -27.04 -25.76
C LEU A 319 0.01 -26.97 -26.37
N ASP A 320 0.10 -26.49 -27.61
CA ASP A 320 1.36 -26.05 -28.19
C ASP A 320 1.81 -24.73 -27.50
N PRO A 321 2.90 -24.76 -26.71
CA PRO A 321 3.38 -23.56 -26.03
C PRO A 321 3.85 -22.47 -27.00
N ASN A 322 4.33 -22.83 -28.19
CA ASN A 322 4.84 -21.86 -29.16
C ASN A 322 3.69 -21.06 -29.77
N ALA A 323 2.61 -21.72 -30.20
CA ALA A 323 1.43 -21.04 -30.71
C ALA A 323 0.83 -20.04 -29.70
N LEU A 324 0.82 -20.40 -28.40
CA LEU A 324 0.39 -19.46 -27.35
C LEU A 324 1.38 -18.30 -27.19
N ALA A 325 2.68 -18.58 -27.18
CA ALA A 325 3.72 -17.58 -27.01
C ALA A 325 3.73 -16.56 -28.16
N ASP A 326 3.55 -17.02 -29.40
CA ASP A 326 3.48 -16.16 -30.60
C ASP A 326 2.26 -15.24 -30.55
N ALA A 327 1.09 -15.80 -30.23
CA ALA A 327 -0.15 -15.05 -30.06
C ALA A 327 -0.03 -13.97 -28.96
N LEU A 328 0.53 -14.34 -27.80
CA LEU A 328 0.70 -13.41 -26.69
C LEU A 328 1.76 -12.33 -26.99
N SER A 329 2.88 -12.72 -27.59
CA SER A 329 3.97 -11.80 -27.93
C SER A 329 3.54 -10.80 -29.01
N GLY A 330 2.83 -11.26 -30.04
CA GLY A 330 2.25 -10.39 -31.05
C GLY A 330 1.23 -9.40 -30.46
N TRP A 331 0.40 -9.86 -29.53
CA TRP A 331 -0.56 -8.99 -28.83
C TRP A 331 0.15 -7.94 -27.96
N LEU A 332 1.18 -8.34 -27.20
CA LEU A 332 1.98 -7.42 -26.37
C LEU A 332 2.68 -6.36 -27.23
N ALA A 333 3.27 -6.75 -28.36
CA ALA A 333 3.91 -5.84 -29.30
C ALA A 333 2.90 -4.83 -29.88
N ALA A 334 1.71 -5.27 -30.26
CA ALA A 334 0.66 -4.40 -30.79
C ALA A 334 0.10 -3.38 -29.77
N HIS A 335 0.24 -3.65 -28.47
CA HIS A 335 -0.23 -2.77 -27.40
C HIS A 335 0.91 -2.06 -26.65
N HIS A 336 2.12 -2.06 -27.20
CA HIS A 336 3.27 -1.40 -26.59
C HIS A 336 2.94 0.07 -26.29
N GLY A 337 3.20 0.50 -25.05
CA GLY A 337 2.91 1.87 -24.59
C GLY A 337 1.47 2.15 -24.14
N SER A 338 0.48 1.30 -24.46
CA SER A 338 -0.90 1.42 -23.96
C SER A 338 -1.20 0.49 -22.77
N LEU A 339 -0.38 -0.53 -22.58
CA LEU A 339 -0.45 -1.42 -21.43
C LEU A 339 -0.02 -0.73 -20.13
N PRO A 340 -0.51 -1.17 -18.96
CA PRO A 340 0.00 -0.71 -17.67
C PRO A 340 1.53 -0.87 -17.63
N ARG A 341 2.25 0.14 -17.11
CA ARG A 341 3.73 0.18 -17.01
C ARG A 341 4.39 -1.03 -16.33
N ALA A 342 3.62 -1.82 -15.58
CA ALA A 342 4.12 -3.01 -14.91
C ALA A 342 3.92 -4.30 -15.74
N LEU A 343 3.29 -4.19 -16.92
CA LEU A 343 3.10 -5.24 -17.92
C LEU A 343 3.77 -4.92 -19.27
N ALA A 344 4.12 -3.64 -19.50
CA ALA A 344 5.02 -3.19 -20.55
C ALA A 344 6.47 -3.33 -20.05
#